data_AF-A0A2Z5EM34-F1
#
_entry.id   AF-A0A2Z5EM34-F1
#
_cell.length_a   1.000
_cell.length_b   1.000
_cell.length_c   1.000
_cell.angle_alpha   90.00
_cell.angle_beta   90.00
_cell.angle_gamma   90.00
#
_symmetry.space_group_name_H-M   'P 1'
#
loop_
_entity.id
_entity.type
_entity.pdbx_description
1 polymer ?
#
loop_
_entity_poly.entity_id
_entity_poly.type
_entity_poly.pdbx_seq_one_letter_code
_entity_poly.pdbx_strand_id
1 'polypeptide(L)'
;MLFTDDCTAALPPTVRRVEIAPLHSSAQYSRFMLGELAPWITTSHCLVVQWDGFIVNPHLWDTRFLDYDYIGASWPQFADGHDVGNGGFSLRSRRLLDACLAQGFRYDGEAEDLAICRTNRKMLEIDHAIRFADRETADSFSAERRGAVSCAFGFHGAFNLIEAVGVSAFQETYRKLDHRATLRIDLWPIFLKLLKRGAIASALRFASSIKRSHC
;
A
#
# COMPACT_ATOMS: atom_id res chain seq x y z
N MET A 1 -9.45 -8.55 -7.47
CA MET A 1 -8.77 -8.73 -8.77
C MET A 1 -7.27 -8.74 -8.52
N LEU A 2 -6.50 -9.51 -9.29
CA LEU A 2 -5.04 -9.43 -9.28
C LEU A 2 -4.57 -8.90 -10.64
N PHE A 3 -3.96 -7.72 -10.65
CA PHE A 3 -3.33 -7.14 -11.82
C PHE A 3 -1.89 -7.63 -11.89
N THR A 4 -1.55 -8.42 -12.91
CA THR A 4 -0.23 -9.03 -13.02
C THR A 4 0.07 -9.44 -14.46
N ASP A 5 1.35 -9.43 -14.83
CA ASP A 5 1.88 -10.04 -16.06
C ASP A 5 2.10 -11.56 -15.91
N ASP A 6 2.07 -12.11 -14.68
CA ASP A 6 2.21 -13.54 -14.44
C ASP A 6 0.90 -14.29 -14.71
N CYS A 7 0.87 -14.98 -15.84
CA CYS A 7 -0.24 -15.84 -16.26
C CYS A 7 -0.16 -17.27 -15.68
N THR A 8 0.90 -17.63 -14.98
CA THR A 8 1.19 -19.01 -14.57
C THR A 8 0.79 -19.34 -13.13
N ALA A 9 0.75 -18.34 -12.23
CA ALA A 9 0.37 -18.58 -10.84
C ALA A 9 -1.05 -19.18 -10.69
N ALA A 10 -1.19 -20.18 -9.83
CA ALA A 10 -2.52 -20.68 -9.44
C ALA A 10 -3.21 -19.66 -8.52
N LEU A 11 -4.43 -19.25 -8.85
CA LEU A 11 -5.20 -18.29 -8.06
C LEU A 11 -6.42 -18.95 -7.41
N PRO A 12 -6.84 -18.48 -6.22
CA PRO A 12 -8.12 -18.88 -5.66
C PRO A 12 -9.26 -18.61 -6.66
N PRO A 13 -10.31 -19.45 -6.71
CA PRO A 13 -11.44 -19.27 -7.64
C PRO A 13 -12.15 -17.92 -7.53
N THR A 14 -12.06 -17.28 -6.36
CA THR A 14 -12.66 -15.97 -6.09
C THR A 14 -11.82 -14.78 -6.59
N VAL A 15 -10.58 -15.02 -7.03
CA VAL A 15 -9.68 -13.97 -7.51
C VAL A 15 -9.64 -13.99 -9.03
N ARG A 16 -10.26 -12.97 -9.63
CA ARG A 16 -10.11 -12.70 -11.06
C ARG A 16 -8.71 -12.12 -11.36
N ARG A 17 -7.96 -12.77 -12.24
CA ARG A 17 -6.75 -12.20 -12.87
C ARG A 17 -7.13 -11.14 -13.90
N VAL A 18 -6.37 -10.07 -13.93
CA VAL A 18 -6.36 -9.06 -15.00
C VAL A 18 -4.92 -8.97 -15.49
N GLU A 19 -4.70 -9.32 -16.74
CA GLU A 19 -3.38 -9.23 -17.36
C GLU A 19 -3.06 -7.77 -17.65
N ILE A 20 -1.87 -7.32 -17.21
CA ILE A 20 -1.34 -6.00 -17.49
C ILE A 20 0.12 -6.11 -17.94
N ALA A 21 0.64 -5.07 -18.57
CA ALA A 21 2.07 -4.99 -18.83
C ALA A 21 2.86 -4.95 -17.51
N PRO A 22 4.07 -5.53 -17.45
CA PRO A 22 4.89 -5.51 -16.25
C PRO A 22 5.22 -4.07 -15.82
N LEU A 23 5.08 -3.81 -14.52
CA LEU A 23 5.38 -2.52 -13.91
C LEU A 23 6.79 -2.58 -13.29
N HIS A 24 7.75 -1.93 -13.91
CA HIS A 24 9.17 -1.95 -13.53
C HIS A 24 9.59 -0.75 -12.66
N SER A 25 8.68 0.17 -12.36
CA SER A 25 8.98 1.37 -11.60
C SER A 25 7.77 1.91 -10.84
N SER A 26 8.03 2.66 -9.77
CA SER A 26 7.00 3.40 -9.05
C SER A 26 6.25 4.38 -9.96
N ALA A 27 6.92 4.99 -10.93
CA ALA A 27 6.28 5.88 -11.90
C ALA A 27 5.29 5.14 -12.82
N GLN A 28 5.61 3.93 -13.28
CA GLN A 28 4.67 3.11 -14.04
C GLN A 28 3.48 2.67 -13.18
N TYR A 29 3.73 2.27 -11.93
CA TYR A 29 2.66 2.00 -10.97
C TYR A 29 1.75 3.22 -10.77
N SER A 30 2.33 4.40 -10.52
CA SER A 30 1.56 5.64 -10.34
C SER A 30 0.69 5.94 -11.56
N ARG A 31 1.22 5.81 -12.78
CA ARG A 31 0.45 6.02 -14.01
C ARG A 31 -0.71 5.04 -14.13
N PHE A 32 -0.48 3.76 -13.83
CA PHE A 32 -1.55 2.76 -13.84
C PHE A 32 -2.66 3.12 -12.85
N MET A 33 -2.29 3.49 -11.62
CA MET A 33 -3.26 3.84 -10.57
C MET A 33 -4.07 5.09 -10.91
N LEU A 34 -3.44 6.12 -11.47
CA LEU A 34 -4.07 7.40 -11.80
C LEU A 34 -4.87 7.36 -13.12
N GLY A 35 -4.46 6.54 -14.09
CA GLY A 35 -4.97 6.56 -15.45
C GLY A 35 -5.79 5.34 -15.87
N GLU A 36 -5.44 4.16 -15.36
CA GLU A 36 -5.87 2.87 -15.95
C GLU A 36 -6.71 2.02 -15.00
N LEU A 37 -6.69 2.30 -13.69
CA LEU A 37 -7.43 1.52 -12.69
C LEU A 37 -8.94 1.74 -12.81
N ALA A 38 -9.39 2.97 -13.06
CA ALA A 38 -10.80 3.36 -12.96
C ALA A 38 -11.73 2.45 -13.78
N PRO A 39 -11.48 2.15 -15.07
CA PRO A 39 -12.35 1.28 -15.88
C PRO A 39 -12.62 -0.11 -15.29
N TRP A 40 -11.77 -0.62 -14.40
CA TRP A 40 -11.94 -1.94 -13.77
C TRP A 40 -12.85 -1.93 -12.55
N ILE A 41 -13.15 -0.75 -12.00
CA ILE A 41 -13.91 -0.62 -10.76
C ILE A 41 -15.39 -0.35 -11.08
N THR A 42 -16.24 -1.33 -10.78
CA THR A 42 -17.71 -1.26 -10.95
C THR A 42 -18.45 -1.05 -9.64
N THR A 43 -17.75 -0.96 -8.52
CA THR A 43 -18.28 -0.73 -7.16
C THR A 43 -18.11 0.73 -6.76
N SER A 44 -18.74 1.15 -5.66
CA SER A 44 -18.58 2.51 -5.13
C SER A 44 -17.16 2.79 -4.67
N HIS A 45 -16.47 1.77 -4.15
CA HIS A 45 -15.10 1.82 -3.67
C HIS A 45 -14.30 0.59 -4.10
N CYS A 46 -12.99 0.73 -4.16
CA CYS A 46 -12.05 -0.37 -4.29
C CYS A 46 -11.03 -0.33 -3.15
N LEU A 47 -10.67 -1.51 -2.64
CA LEU A 47 -9.56 -1.69 -1.73
C LEU A 47 -8.32 -2.06 -2.55
N VAL A 48 -7.33 -1.18 -2.53
CA VAL A 48 -6.01 -1.38 -3.12
C VAL A 48 -5.13 -2.08 -2.08
N VAL A 49 -4.49 -3.17 -2.50
CA VAL A 49 -3.59 -3.96 -1.67
C VAL A 49 -2.36 -4.32 -2.52
N GLN A 50 -1.19 -3.83 -2.11
CA GLN A 50 0.10 -4.22 -2.68
C GLN A 50 0.60 -5.54 -2.06
N TRP A 51 1.63 -6.12 -2.67
CA TRP A 51 2.14 -7.46 -2.32
C TRP A 51 2.59 -7.60 -0.86
N ASP A 52 2.97 -6.50 -0.21
CA ASP A 52 3.47 -6.43 1.16
C ASP A 52 2.47 -5.82 2.16
N GLY A 53 1.18 -5.79 1.78
CA GLY A 53 0.07 -5.45 2.66
C GLY A 53 -1.08 -6.45 2.54
N PHE A 54 -1.91 -6.55 3.57
CA PHE A 54 -3.19 -7.29 3.53
C PHE A 54 -4.05 -6.94 4.76
N ILE A 55 -5.30 -7.42 4.74
CA ILE A 55 -6.25 -7.29 5.86
C ILE A 55 -5.79 -8.19 7.00
N VAL A 56 -5.47 -7.61 8.15
CA VAL A 56 -4.98 -8.36 9.32
C VAL A 56 -6.06 -8.52 10.40
N ASN A 57 -6.91 -7.50 10.59
CA ASN A 57 -7.97 -7.51 11.59
C ASN A 57 -9.32 -7.23 10.91
N PRO A 58 -9.94 -8.23 10.25
CA PRO A 58 -11.17 -8.01 9.49
C PRO A 58 -12.35 -7.53 10.35
N HIS A 59 -12.32 -7.83 11.66
CA HIS A 59 -13.32 -7.37 12.63
C HIS A 59 -13.25 -5.86 12.94
N LEU A 60 -12.17 -5.18 12.54
CA LEU A 60 -12.01 -3.73 12.66
C LEU A 60 -12.51 -2.98 11.42
N TRP A 61 -13.14 -3.67 10.47
CA TRP A 61 -13.83 -2.99 9.38
C TRP A 61 -14.95 -2.11 9.93
N ASP A 62 -14.88 -0.82 9.62
CA ASP A 62 -15.92 0.15 9.95
C ASP A 62 -16.64 0.58 8.66
N THR A 63 -17.96 0.50 8.64
CA THR A 63 -18.74 0.94 7.47
C THR A 63 -18.56 2.43 7.16
N ARG A 64 -18.17 3.24 8.16
CA ARG A 64 -17.84 4.67 7.98
C ARG A 64 -16.63 4.89 7.09
N PHE A 65 -15.79 3.88 6.86
CA PHE A 65 -14.71 3.99 5.88
C PHE A 65 -15.23 4.33 4.48
N LEU A 66 -16.47 3.95 4.16
CA LEU A 66 -17.12 4.26 2.87
C LEU A 66 -17.66 5.70 2.77
N ASP A 67 -17.57 6.50 3.84
CA ASP A 67 -17.92 7.92 3.83
C ASP A 67 -16.81 8.81 3.24
N TYR A 68 -15.63 8.20 2.99
CA TYR A 68 -14.43 8.86 2.48
C TYR A 68 -14.05 8.32 1.11
N ASP A 69 -13.56 9.21 0.26
CA ASP A 69 -13.09 8.89 -1.08
C ASP A 69 -11.65 8.39 -1.12
N TYR A 70 -10.85 8.72 -0.10
CA TYR A 70 -9.50 8.19 0.08
C TYR A 70 -9.22 7.90 1.56
N ILE A 71 -8.79 6.68 1.84
CA ILE A 71 -8.20 6.30 3.13
C ILE A 71 -6.95 5.46 2.86
N GLY A 72 -5.83 5.84 3.45
CA GLY A 72 -4.66 4.97 3.59
C GLY A 72 -3.97 5.28 4.91
N ALA A 73 -2.75 4.79 5.12
CA ALA A 73 -2.05 5.03 6.38
C ALA A 73 -1.60 6.50 6.51
N SER A 74 -1.54 7.02 7.73
CA SER A 74 -1.04 8.37 7.97
C SER A 74 0.50 8.47 7.83
N TRP A 75 0.96 9.60 7.32
CA TRP A 75 2.35 9.98 7.16
C TRP A 75 2.88 10.66 8.41
N PRO A 76 3.94 10.15 9.06
CA PRO A 76 4.49 10.79 10.24
C PRO A 76 5.22 12.11 9.95
N GLN A 77 5.67 12.34 8.72
CA GLN A 77 6.44 13.51 8.32
C GLN A 77 5.59 14.76 8.04
N PHE A 78 4.26 14.65 7.98
CA PHE A 78 3.36 15.78 7.75
C PHE A 78 2.53 16.06 9.01
N ALA A 79 2.38 17.34 9.34
CA ALA A 79 1.65 17.80 10.53
C ALA A 79 0.66 18.94 10.22
N ASP A 80 0.43 19.22 8.94
CA ASP A 80 -0.44 20.29 8.44
C ASP A 80 -1.91 19.86 8.27
N GLY A 81 -2.28 18.68 8.76
CA GLY A 81 -3.61 18.08 8.60
C GLY A 81 -3.84 17.40 7.25
N HIS A 82 -2.84 17.41 6.35
CA HIS A 82 -2.86 16.69 5.08
C HIS A 82 -1.87 15.52 5.10
N ASP A 83 -1.98 14.72 6.15
CA ASP A 83 -1.05 13.66 6.50
C ASP A 83 -1.63 12.26 6.30
N VAL A 84 -2.74 12.10 5.57
CA VAL A 84 -3.27 10.79 5.17
C VAL A 84 -2.90 10.50 3.73
N GLY A 85 -2.37 9.30 3.49
CA GLY A 85 -1.76 8.91 2.22
C GLY A 85 -1.39 7.44 2.18
N ASN A 86 -0.17 7.10 1.73
CA ASN A 86 0.37 5.73 1.70
C ASN A 86 -0.49 4.75 0.90
N GLY A 87 -0.43 4.87 -0.41
CA GLY A 87 -1.37 4.22 -1.33
C GLY A 87 -1.36 2.68 -1.37
N GLY A 88 -0.36 2.02 -0.77
CA GLY A 88 -0.15 0.58 -0.91
C GLY A 88 -1.15 -0.32 -0.17
N PHE A 89 -1.82 0.20 0.86
CA PHE A 89 -3.06 -0.37 1.40
C PHE A 89 -4.05 0.78 1.59
N SER A 90 -4.93 0.98 0.60
CA SER A 90 -5.82 2.14 0.56
C SER A 90 -7.22 1.82 0.06
N LEU A 91 -8.23 2.47 0.65
CA LEU A 91 -9.59 2.48 0.14
C LEU A 91 -9.78 3.72 -0.74
N ARG A 92 -10.33 3.53 -1.94
CA ARG A 92 -10.54 4.61 -2.91
C ARG A 92 -11.94 4.54 -3.50
N SER A 93 -12.67 5.65 -3.50
CA SER A 93 -13.96 5.71 -4.17
C SER A 93 -13.80 5.72 -5.68
N ARG A 94 -14.82 5.25 -6.39
CA ARG A 94 -14.90 5.39 -7.84
C ARG A 94 -14.85 6.86 -8.26
N ARG A 95 -15.52 7.73 -7.49
CA ARG A 95 -15.55 9.18 -7.72
C ARG A 95 -14.14 9.80 -7.69
N LEU A 96 -13.28 9.37 -6.76
CA LEU A 96 -11.90 9.81 -6.74
C LEU A 96 -11.14 9.36 -7.98
N LEU A 97 -11.28 8.10 -8.38
CA LEU A 97 -10.57 7.56 -9.54
C LEU A 97 -10.95 8.34 -10.82
N ASP A 98 -12.23 8.70 -10.96
CA ASP A 98 -12.69 9.53 -12.07
C ASP A 98 -12.16 10.97 -11.98
N ALA A 99 -12.11 11.55 -10.78
CA ALA A 99 -11.55 12.89 -10.56
C ALA A 99 -10.04 12.97 -10.89
N CYS A 100 -9.30 11.87 -10.78
CA CYS A 100 -7.89 11.81 -11.20
C CYS A 100 -7.71 11.96 -12.72
N LEU A 101 -8.76 11.68 -13.51
CA LEU A 101 -8.78 11.82 -14.97
C LEU A 101 -9.28 13.21 -15.41
N ALA A 102 -9.75 14.04 -14.47
CA ALA A 102 -10.35 15.32 -14.78
C ALA A 102 -9.32 16.35 -15.28
N GLN A 103 -9.80 17.30 -16.09
CA GLN A 103 -8.98 18.43 -16.52
C GLN A 103 -8.51 19.21 -15.29
N GLY A 104 -7.20 19.49 -15.23
CA GLY A 104 -6.59 20.22 -14.12
C GLY A 104 -5.93 19.33 -13.08
N PHE A 105 -6.11 18.01 -13.13
CA PHE A 105 -5.30 17.09 -12.33
C PHE A 105 -3.84 17.15 -12.81
N ARG A 106 -2.93 17.34 -11.87
CA ARG A 106 -1.49 17.51 -12.10
C ARG A 106 -0.72 16.26 -11.68
N TYR A 107 0.22 15.83 -12.52
CA TYR A 107 1.11 14.73 -12.20
C TYR A 107 2.51 15.02 -12.74
N ASP A 108 3.46 15.24 -11.84
CA ASP A 108 4.83 15.67 -12.15
C ASP A 108 5.85 14.54 -11.87
N GLY A 109 5.38 13.29 -11.77
CA GLY A 109 6.22 12.09 -11.61
C GLY A 109 6.39 11.63 -10.16
N GLU A 110 5.72 12.25 -9.20
CA GLU A 110 5.69 11.81 -7.81
C GLU A 110 5.00 10.44 -7.61
N ALA A 111 4.96 9.97 -6.37
CA ALA A 111 4.10 8.83 -6.00
C ALA A 111 2.63 9.24 -6.15
N GLU A 112 1.79 8.34 -6.63
CA GLU A 112 0.38 8.66 -6.92
C GLU A 112 -0.41 9.14 -5.69
N ASP A 113 -0.07 8.66 -4.50
CA ASP A 113 -0.71 9.07 -3.25
C ASP A 113 -0.31 10.50 -2.87
N LEU A 114 0.92 10.93 -3.15
CA LEU A 114 1.32 12.33 -3.04
C LEU A 114 0.59 13.21 -4.06
N ALA A 115 0.46 12.74 -5.30
CA ALA A 115 -0.28 13.46 -6.34
C ALA A 115 -1.75 13.67 -5.92
N ILE A 116 -2.41 12.62 -5.44
CA ILE A 116 -3.81 12.66 -5.00
C ILE A 116 -3.96 13.46 -3.70
N CYS A 117 -3.28 13.05 -2.63
CA CYS A 117 -3.55 13.51 -1.28
C CYS A 117 -2.86 14.83 -0.92
N ARG A 118 -1.94 15.33 -1.77
CA ARG A 118 -1.24 16.60 -1.55
C ARG A 118 -1.27 17.53 -2.75
N THR A 119 -0.69 17.16 -3.88
CA THR A 119 -0.57 18.05 -5.05
C THR A 119 -1.94 18.52 -5.52
N ASN A 120 -2.91 17.61 -5.61
CA ASN A 120 -4.24 17.89 -6.15
C ASN A 120 -5.34 17.98 -5.08
N ARG A 121 -5.01 17.81 -3.80
CA ARG A 121 -6.01 17.71 -2.72
C ARG A 121 -7.04 18.83 -2.75
N LYS A 122 -6.58 20.08 -2.83
CA LYS A 122 -7.46 21.26 -2.83
C LYS A 122 -8.42 21.25 -4.01
N MET A 123 -7.94 20.91 -5.21
CA MET A 123 -8.78 20.82 -6.41
C MET A 123 -9.80 19.67 -6.26
N LEU A 124 -9.36 18.51 -5.78
CA LEU A 124 -10.22 17.36 -5.56
C LEU A 124 -11.33 17.66 -4.52
N GLU A 125 -10.99 18.33 -3.42
CA GLU A 125 -11.95 18.73 -2.38
C GLU A 125 -12.95 19.78 -2.88
N ILE A 126 -12.49 20.82 -3.59
CA ILE A 126 -13.34 21.94 -4.02
C ILE A 126 -14.17 21.58 -5.26
N ASP A 127 -13.54 21.05 -6.29
CA ASP A 127 -14.16 20.90 -7.62
C ASP A 127 -14.89 19.55 -7.77
N HIS A 128 -14.46 18.53 -7.01
CA HIS A 128 -15.00 17.17 -7.07
C HIS A 128 -15.65 16.67 -5.77
N ALA A 129 -15.66 17.52 -4.73
CA ALA A 129 -16.21 17.20 -3.41
C ALA A 129 -15.63 15.91 -2.80
N ILE A 130 -14.37 15.60 -3.12
CA ILE A 130 -13.63 14.45 -2.57
C ILE A 130 -13.38 14.65 -1.09
N ARG A 131 -13.60 13.60 -0.31
CA ARG A 131 -13.39 13.56 1.13
C ARG A 131 -12.22 12.65 1.45
N PHE A 132 -11.17 13.21 2.04
CA PHE A 132 -10.06 12.45 2.59
C PHE A 132 -10.34 12.11 4.04
N ALA A 133 -9.99 10.90 4.48
CA ALA A 133 -10.04 10.56 5.89
C ALA A 133 -9.15 11.47 6.74
N ASP A 134 -9.57 11.68 7.98
CA ASP A 134 -8.71 12.24 9.02
C ASP A 134 -7.70 11.19 9.52
N ARG A 135 -6.73 11.66 10.31
CA ARG A 135 -5.68 10.80 10.88
C ARG A 135 -6.23 9.67 11.74
N GLU A 136 -7.24 9.93 12.56
CA GLU A 136 -7.80 8.93 13.47
C GLU A 136 -8.43 7.78 12.69
N THR A 137 -9.24 8.11 11.68
CA THR A 137 -9.83 7.15 10.75
C THR A 137 -8.73 6.38 10.01
N ALA A 138 -7.73 7.08 9.48
CA ALA A 138 -6.59 6.47 8.78
C ALA A 138 -5.83 5.46 9.65
N ASP A 139 -5.53 5.81 10.90
CA ASP A 139 -4.77 4.95 11.82
C ASP A 139 -5.57 3.72 12.28
N SER A 140 -6.91 3.80 12.29
CA SER A 140 -7.78 2.62 12.50
C SER A 140 -7.93 1.75 11.25
N PHE A 141 -7.78 2.32 10.06
CA PHE A 141 -7.90 1.62 8.79
C PHE A 141 -6.60 0.90 8.39
N SER A 142 -5.46 1.58 8.44
CA SER A 142 -4.18 1.05 7.93
C SER A 142 -2.98 1.47 8.77
N ALA A 143 -2.17 0.49 9.16
CA ALA A 143 -0.85 0.73 9.74
C ALA A 143 0.25 0.72 8.66
N GLU A 144 1.17 1.68 8.72
CA GLU A 144 2.42 1.63 7.93
C GLU A 144 3.60 2.17 8.75
N ARG A 145 3.97 3.45 8.55
CA ARG A 145 5.04 4.14 9.30
C ARG A 145 4.53 4.70 10.63
N ARG A 146 3.23 5.01 10.70
CA ARG A 146 2.45 5.29 11.91
C ARG A 146 1.39 4.18 12.06
N GLY A 147 0.83 4.05 13.26
CA GLY A 147 -0.16 3.04 13.60
C GLY A 147 0.47 1.75 14.12
N ALA A 148 -0.38 0.84 14.57
CA ALA A 148 0.01 -0.49 15.04
C ALA A 148 -0.78 -1.55 14.29
N VAL A 149 -0.10 -2.57 13.76
CA VAL A 149 -0.72 -3.64 12.97
C VAL A 149 -1.82 -4.35 13.76
N SER A 150 -1.66 -4.49 15.07
CA SER A 150 -2.67 -5.09 15.95
C SER A 150 -3.95 -4.27 16.14
N CYS A 151 -3.93 -2.98 15.79
CA CYS A 151 -5.03 -2.05 16.05
C CYS A 151 -5.66 -1.48 14.77
N ALA A 152 -5.17 -1.89 13.58
CA ALA A 152 -5.66 -1.41 12.29
C ALA A 152 -6.34 -2.55 11.51
N PHE A 153 -7.35 -2.22 10.69
CA PHE A 153 -8.02 -3.19 9.81
C PHE A 153 -7.04 -3.92 8.88
N GLY A 154 -6.15 -3.17 8.25
CA GLY A 154 -5.05 -3.70 7.43
C GLY A 154 -3.74 -3.00 7.69
N PHE A 155 -2.75 -3.29 6.84
CA PHE A 155 -1.46 -2.64 6.90
C PHE A 155 -0.79 -2.64 5.52
N HIS A 156 0.25 -1.82 5.40
CA HIS A 156 1.18 -1.79 4.29
C HIS A 156 2.63 -1.80 4.79
N GLY A 157 3.56 -2.13 3.89
CA GLY A 157 4.99 -2.11 4.13
C GLY A 157 5.52 -3.45 4.62
N ALA A 158 6.52 -3.98 3.92
CA ALA A 158 7.10 -5.27 4.24
C ALA A 158 7.70 -5.40 5.66
N PHE A 159 8.12 -4.29 6.27
CA PHE A 159 8.57 -4.28 7.66
C PHE A 159 7.44 -4.57 8.68
N ASN A 160 6.18 -4.46 8.27
CA ASN A 160 5.02 -4.84 9.07
C ASN A 160 4.63 -6.31 8.90
N LEU A 161 5.12 -7.00 7.86
CA LEU A 161 4.87 -8.44 7.67
C LEU A 161 5.33 -9.29 8.87
N ILE A 162 6.47 -8.94 9.51
CA ILE A 162 6.93 -9.67 10.70
C ILE A 162 5.91 -9.62 11.83
N GLU A 163 5.22 -8.50 11.97
CA GLU A 163 4.18 -8.32 12.99
C GLU A 163 2.88 -9.02 12.59
N ALA A 164 2.53 -8.97 11.31
CA ALA A 164 1.30 -9.56 10.79
C ALA A 164 1.32 -11.10 10.70
N VAL A 165 2.43 -11.71 10.24
CA VAL A 165 2.52 -13.17 10.02
C VAL A 165 3.51 -13.88 10.95
N GLY A 166 4.29 -13.14 11.73
CA GLY A 166 5.36 -13.69 12.55
C GLY A 166 6.65 -13.98 11.77
N VAL A 167 7.73 -14.23 12.51
CA VAL A 167 9.09 -14.34 11.95
C VAL A 167 9.22 -15.51 10.96
N SER A 168 8.68 -16.68 11.30
CA SER A 168 8.85 -17.90 10.50
C SER A 168 8.16 -17.78 9.14
N ALA A 169 6.91 -17.31 9.12
CA ALA A 169 6.16 -17.09 7.89
C ALA A 169 6.79 -15.97 7.04
N PHE A 170 7.23 -14.88 7.67
CA PHE A 170 7.98 -13.83 6.97
C PHE A 170 9.22 -14.37 6.26
N GLN A 171 10.00 -15.24 6.91
CA GLN A 171 11.17 -15.85 6.29
C GLN A 171 10.83 -16.71 5.09
N GLU A 172 9.75 -17.47 5.16
CA GLU A 172 9.31 -18.31 4.06
C GLU A 172 8.85 -17.47 2.86
N THR A 173 8.06 -16.42 3.12
CA THR A 173 7.65 -15.46 2.09
C THR A 173 8.88 -14.77 1.47
N TYR A 174 9.81 -14.29 2.30
CA TYR A 174 11.03 -13.62 1.84
C TYR A 174 11.90 -14.49 0.91
N ARG A 175 11.97 -15.80 1.17
CA ARG A 175 12.73 -16.73 0.32
C ARG A 175 12.13 -16.83 -1.08
N LYS A 176 10.81 -16.75 -1.21
CA LYS A 176 10.04 -16.89 -2.45
C LYS A 176 9.93 -15.61 -3.27
N LEU A 177 10.38 -14.46 -2.75
CA LEU A 177 10.38 -13.22 -3.51
C LEU A 177 11.47 -13.26 -4.59
N ASP A 178 11.05 -13.14 -5.85
CA ASP A 178 11.93 -13.09 -7.02
C ASP A 178 12.84 -11.84 -7.03
N HIS A 179 12.33 -10.72 -6.51
CA HIS A 179 13.04 -9.45 -6.48
C HIS A 179 13.21 -8.91 -5.06
N ARG A 180 14.18 -9.45 -4.33
CA ARG A 180 14.53 -8.99 -2.96
C ARG A 180 15.08 -7.56 -2.90
N ALA A 181 15.38 -6.94 -4.04
CA ALA A 181 15.88 -5.57 -4.14
C ALA A 181 14.84 -4.52 -3.71
N THR A 182 13.54 -4.81 -3.83
CA THR A 182 12.45 -3.92 -3.39
C THR A 182 12.46 -3.69 -1.88
N LEU A 183 13.01 -4.62 -1.12
CA LEU A 183 13.14 -4.54 0.33
C LEU A 183 14.35 -3.73 0.80
N ARG A 184 15.17 -3.20 -0.12
CA ARG A 184 16.40 -2.45 0.22
C ARG A 184 16.13 -1.21 1.07
N ILE A 185 14.99 -0.55 0.85
CA ILE A 185 14.60 0.66 1.58
C ILE A 185 14.14 0.31 3.01
N ASP A 186 13.59 -0.89 3.22
CA ASP A 186 13.07 -1.33 4.52
C ASP A 186 14.03 -2.25 5.30
N LEU A 187 15.28 -2.40 4.84
CA LEU A 187 16.25 -3.32 5.43
C LEU A 187 16.50 -3.05 6.90
N TRP A 188 16.74 -1.78 7.24
CA TRP A 188 17.08 -1.39 8.60
C TRP A 188 15.89 -1.54 9.57
N PRO A 189 14.67 -1.07 9.23
CA PRO A 189 13.46 -1.38 10.00
C PRO A 189 13.21 -2.89 10.20
N ILE A 190 13.34 -3.70 9.14
CA ILE A 190 13.15 -5.15 9.21
C ILE A 190 14.17 -5.78 10.15
N PHE A 191 15.45 -5.42 10.01
CA PHE A 191 16.55 -5.92 10.83
C PHE A 191 16.33 -5.61 12.32
N LEU A 192 16.00 -4.37 12.67
CA LEU A 192 15.72 -3.97 14.05
C LEU A 192 14.51 -4.72 14.63
N LYS A 193 13.43 -4.91 13.86
CA LYS A 193 12.26 -5.67 14.31
C LYS A 193 12.60 -7.14 14.56
N LEU A 194 13.42 -7.77 13.73
CA LEU A 194 13.88 -9.16 13.95
C LEU A 194 14.69 -9.30 15.24
N LEU A 195 15.62 -8.36 15.51
CA LEU A 195 16.39 -8.36 16.75
C LEU A 195 15.51 -8.17 17.98
N LYS A 196 14.56 -7.21 17.93
CA LYS A 196 13.61 -6.96 19.03
C LYS A 196 12.76 -8.19 19.37
N ARG A 197 12.49 -9.06 18.40
CA ARG A 197 11.76 -10.33 18.56
C ARG A 197 12.66 -11.51 18.96
N GLY A 198 13.94 -11.29 19.26
CA GLY A 198 14.90 -12.33 19.63
C GLY A 198 15.36 -13.22 18.48
N ALA A 199 15.01 -12.88 17.23
CA ALA A 199 15.30 -13.69 16.06
C ALA A 199 16.69 -13.39 15.47
N ILE A 200 17.74 -13.52 16.28
CA ILE A 200 19.12 -13.11 15.95
C ILE A 200 19.64 -13.82 14.69
N ALA A 201 19.46 -15.14 14.60
CA ALA A 201 19.89 -15.90 13.42
C ALA A 201 19.13 -15.46 12.14
N SER A 202 17.87 -15.06 12.29
CA SER A 202 17.05 -14.53 11.20
C SER A 202 17.53 -13.15 10.74
N ALA A 203 17.88 -12.29 11.69
CA ALA A 203 18.43 -10.96 11.42
C ALA A 203 19.79 -11.04 10.69
N LEU A 204 20.68 -11.93 11.14
CA LEU A 204 21.98 -12.16 10.49
C LEU A 204 21.84 -12.74 9.07
N ARG A 205 20.91 -13.67 8.85
CA ARG A 205 20.60 -14.22 7.51
C ARG A 205 20.01 -13.16 6.57
N PHE A 206 19.12 -12.32 7.09
CA PHE A 206 18.57 -11.21 6.33
C PHE A 206 19.69 -10.25 5.90
N ALA A 207 20.56 -9.86 6.85
CA ALA A 207 21.71 -8.99 6.59
C ALA A 207 22.72 -9.60 5.58
N SER A 208 22.98 -10.91 5.63
CA SER A 208 23.92 -11.58 4.73
C SER A 208 23.38 -11.79 3.32
N SER A 209 22.06 -11.94 3.15
CA SER A 209 21.43 -12.04 1.83
C SER A 209 21.56 -10.76 1.01
N ILE A 210 21.71 -9.61 1.68
CA ILE A 210 21.93 -8.30 1.06
C ILE A 210 23.31 -8.25 0.38
N LYS A 211 24.36 -8.70 1.08
CA LYS A 211 25.75 -8.70 0.57
C LYS A 211 25.94 -9.53 -0.70
N ARG A 212 25.13 -10.59 -0.90
CA ARG A 212 25.22 -11.45 -2.09
C ARG A 212 24.52 -10.89 -3.34
N SER A 213 23.74 -9.81 -3.21
CA SER A 213 23.09 -9.13 -4.34
C SER A 213 23.89 -7.93 -4.88
N HIS A 214 25.19 -7.90 -4.55
CA HIS A 214 26.18 -6.88 -4.95
C HIS A 214 27.40 -7.49 -5.67
N CYS A 215 27.31 -8.75 -6.10
CA CYS A 215 28.23 -9.36 -7.06
C CYS A 215 27.45 -9.79 -8.30
#